data_AF-A0A3N4H6K0-F1
#
_entry.id   AF-A0A3N4H6K0-F1
#
_cell.length_a   1.000
_cell.length_b   1.000
_cell.length_c   1.000
_cell.angle_alpha   90.00
_cell.angle_beta   90.00
_cell.angle_gamma   90.00
#
_symmetry.space_group_name_H-M   'P 1'
#
loop_
_entity.id
_entity.type
_entity.pdbx_description
1 polymer ?
#
loop_
_entity_poly.entity_id
_entity_poly.type
_entity_poly.pdbx_seq_one_letter_code
_entity_poly.pdbx_strand_id
1 'polypeptide(L)' 'MLISLEIILLSITLLILVSSICFDDIVGQTFAIYIITIAGAESAIGLAILVAFYRLRGTIAIEPAKTY' A
#
# COMPACT_ATOMS: atom_id res chain seq x y z
N MET A 1 3.71 -10.21 -0.02
CA MET A 1 4.28 -8.92 -0.50
C MET A 1 3.30 -7.77 -0.33
N LEU A 2 2.05 -7.89 -0.81
CA LEU A 2 1.05 -6.81 -0.70
C LEU A 2 0.81 -6.35 0.76
N ILE A 3 0.64 -7.29 1.70
CA ILE A 3 0.54 -6.97 3.13
C ILE A 3 1.78 -6.26 3.70
N SER A 4 2.97 -6.58 3.20
CA SER A 4 4.20 -5.92 3.65
C SER A 4 4.25 -4.45 3.21
N LEU A 5 3.72 -4.12 2.04
CA LEU A 5 3.59 -2.73 1.57
C LEU A 5 2.62 -1.94 2.43
N GLU A 6 1.45 -2.52 2.76
CA GLU A 6 0.46 -1.88 3.63
C GLU A 6 1.04 -1.54 5.02
N ILE A 7 1.82 -2.46 5.61
CA ILE A 7 2.47 -2.23 6.91
C ILE A 7 3.50 -1.09 6.83
N ILE A 8 4.26 -0.98 5.73
CA ILE A 8 5.22 0.12 5.53
C ILE A 8 4.47 1.45 5.40
N LEU A 9 3.40 1.47 4.60
CA LEU A 9 2.63 2.68 4.32
C LEU A 9 1.87 3.17 5.57
N LEU A 10 1.35 2.25 6.38
CA LEU A 10 0.81 2.53 7.71
C LEU A 10 1.88 3.12 8.65
N SER A 11 3.09 2.53 8.66
CA SER A 11 4.19 3.01 9.52
C SER A 11 4.59 4.46 9.19
N ILE A 12 4.66 4.78 7.90
CA ILE A 12 4.97 6.15 7.42
C ILE A 12 3.85 7.12 7.81
N THR A 13 2.58 6.72 7.65
CA THR A 13 1.43 7.53 8.04
C THR A 13 1.44 7.87 9.53
N LEU A 14 1.78 6.88 10.37
CA LEU A 14 1.85 7.05 11.81
C LEU A 14 3.00 7.97 12.22
N LEU A 15 4.16 7.84 11.57
CA LEU A 15 5.30 8.74 11.77
C LEU A 15 4.91 10.20 11.48
N ILE A 16 4.25 10.45 10.35
CA ILE A 16 3.80 11.79 9.96
C ILE A 16 2.79 12.33 10.97
N LEU A 17 1.83 11.51 11.39
CA LEU A 17 0.82 11.91 12.37
C LEU A 17 1.42 12.28 13.73
N VAL A 18 2.35 11.47 14.24
CA VAL A 18 3.03 11.76 15.52
C VAL A 18 3.88 13.02 15.41
N SER A 19 4.62 13.18 14.31
CA SER A 19 5.41 14.40 14.08
C SER A 19 4.52 15.63 14.00
N SER A 20 3.39 15.53 13.32
CA SER A 20 2.39 16.60 13.19
C SER A 20 1.82 17.04 14.54
N ILE A 21 1.57 16.10 15.47
CA ILE A 21 1.14 16.41 16.84
C ILE A 21 2.25 17.14 17.61
N CYS A 22 3.52 16.76 17.44
CA CYS A 22 4.64 17.43 18.12
C CYS A 22 4.87 18.88 17.66
N PHE A 23 4.53 19.20 16.41
CA PHE A 23 4.72 20.54 15.84
C PHE A 23 3.41 21.37 15.77
N ASP A 24 2.31 20.84 16.30
CA ASP A 24 0.96 21.44 16.22
C ASP A 24 0.55 21.79 14.77
N ASP A 25 0.95 20.95 13.82
CA ASP A 25 0.74 21.18 12.39
C ASP A 25 -0.50 20.45 11.86
N ILE A 26 -1.55 21.20 11.53
CA ILE A 26 -2.79 20.67 10.95
C ILE A 26 -2.61 20.12 9.53
N VAL A 27 -1.58 20.57 8.80
CA VAL A 27 -1.30 20.10 7.44
C VAL A 27 -0.88 18.63 7.48
N GLY A 28 0.00 18.26 8.41
CA GLY A 28 0.40 16.86 8.61
C GLY A 28 -0.75 15.93 8.96
N GLN A 29 -1.73 16.38 9.76
CA GLN A 29 -2.94 15.59 10.08
C GLN A 29 -3.81 15.39 8.83
N THR A 30 -3.98 16.44 8.02
CA THR A 30 -4.73 16.37 6.77
C THR A 30 -4.04 15.45 5.76
N PHE A 31 -2.71 15.49 5.71
CA PHE A 31 -1.90 14.64 4.84
C PHE A 31 -2.02 13.16 5.21
N ALA A 32 -2.10 12.83 6.51
CA ALA A 32 -2.33 11.46 6.97
C ALA A 32 -3.64 10.86 6.43
N ILE A 33 -4.72 11.65 6.37
CA ILE A 33 -6.01 11.21 5.80
C ILE A 33 -5.89 10.94 4.29
N TYR A 34 -5.16 11.77 3.56
CA TYR A 34 -4.89 11.54 2.14
C TYR A 34 -4.10 10.24 1.92
N ILE A 35 -3.07 9.99 2.73
CA ILE A 35 -2.27 8.76 2.61
C ILE A 35 -3.14 7.52 2.85
N ILE A 36 -4.00 7.51 3.86
CA ILE A 36 -4.91 6.36 4.13
C ILE A 36 -5.87 6.11 2.95
N THR A 37 -6.37 7.19 2.32
CA THR A 37 -7.25 7.08 1.16
C THR A 37 -6.52 6.48 -0.05
N ILE A 38 -5.29 6.91 -0.30
CA ILE A 38 -4.44 6.38 -1.38
C ILE A 38 -4.06 4.92 -1.10
N ALA A 39 -3.74 4.58 0.15
CA ALA A 39 -3.46 3.21 0.59
C ALA A 39 -4.60 2.26 0.21
N GLY A 40 -5.84 2.64 0.53
CA GLY A 40 -7.02 1.85 0.18
C GLY A 40 -7.19 1.67 -1.34
N ALA A 41 -6.91 2.72 -2.12
CA ALA A 41 -6.97 2.65 -3.57
C ALA A 41 -5.87 1.73 -4.16
N GLU A 42 -4.64 1.82 -3.65
CA GLU A 42 -3.54 0.93 -4.04
C GLU A 42 -3.88 -0.54 -3.76
N SER A 43 -4.39 -0.83 -2.55
CA SER A 43 -4.82 -2.17 -2.14
C SER A 43 -5.88 -2.75 -3.08
N ALA A 44 -6.87 -1.94 -3.48
CA ALA A 44 -7.91 -2.37 -4.42
C ALA A 44 -7.33 -2.72 -5.80
N ILE A 45 -6.40 -1.91 -6.31
CA ILE A 45 -5.74 -2.15 -7.60
C ILE A 45 -4.83 -3.38 -7.53
N GLY A 46 -4.02 -3.50 -6.48
CA GLY A 46 -3.12 -4.63 -6.28
C GLY A 46 -3.86 -5.97 -6.21
N LEU A 47 -5.01 -6.00 -5.51
CA LEU A 47 -5.84 -7.19 -5.44
C LEU A 47 -6.55 -7.49 -6.78
N ALA A 48 -7.00 -6.46 -7.50
CA ALA A 48 -7.61 -6.63 -8.83
C ALA A 48 -6.62 -7.28 -9.81
N ILE A 49 -5.36 -6.84 -9.80
CA ILE A 49 -4.29 -7.43 -10.62
C ILE A 49 -4.01 -8.88 -10.18
N LEU A 50 -3.95 -9.14 -8.87
CA LEU A 50 -3.72 -10.49 -8.34
C LEU A 50 -4.83 -11.47 -8.77
N VAL A 51 -6.09 -11.05 -8.72
CA VAL A 51 -7.24 -11.85 -9.18
C VAL A 51 -7.18 -12.07 -10.69
N ALA A 52 -6.88 -11.03 -11.48
CA ALA A 52 -6.74 -11.17 -12.93
C ALA A 52 -5.62 -12.14 -13.31
N PHE A 53 -4.47 -12.06 -12.63
CA PHE A 53 -3.34 -12.97 -12.83
C PHE A 53 -3.70 -14.41 -12.47
N TYR A 54 -4.37 -14.61 -11.34
CA TYR A 54 -4.82 -15.95 -10.93
C TYR A 54 -5.77 -16.57 -11.95
N ARG A 55 -6.69 -15.78 -12.54
CA ARG A 55 -7.60 -16.26 -13.59
C ARG A 55 -6.89 -16.71 -14.87
N LEU A 56 -5.71 -16.14 -15.17
CA LEU A 56 -4.94 -16.47 -16.38
C LEU A 56 -4.03 -17.69 -16.20
N ARG A 57 -3.44 -17.86 -15.01
CA ARG A 57 -2.43 -18.91 -14.76
C ARG A 57 -2.91 -20.06 -13.85
N GLY A 58 -4.02 -19.90 -13.14
CA GLY A 58 -4.53 -20.89 -12.17
C GLY A 58 -3.64 -21.09 -10.93
N THR A 59 -2.50 -20.39 -10.86
CA THR A 59 -1.56 -20.38 -9.74
C THR A 59 -1.16 -18.95 -9.43
N ILE A 60 -0.95 -18.70 -8.13
CA ILE A 60 -0.47 -17.42 -7.59
C ILE A 60 1.06 -17.40 -7.48
N ALA A 61 1.71 -18.54 -7.73
CA ALA A 61 3.16 -18.65 -7.66
C ALA A 61 3.80 -17.82 -8.79
N ILE A 62 4.65 -16.87 -8.39
CA ILE A 62 5.44 -16.08 -9.31
C ILE A 62 6.68 -16.91 -9.65
N GLU A 63 6.63 -17.62 -10.77
CA GLU A 63 7.78 -18.33 -11.30
C GLU A 63 8.67 -17.33 -12.06
N PRO A 64 9.99 -17.30 -11.82
CA PRO A 64 10.88 -16.37 -12.51
C PRO A 64 10.78 -16.64 -14.01
N ALA A 65 10.58 -15.57 -14.78
CA ALA A 65 10.58 -15.66 -16.24
C ALA A 65 11.93 -16.21 -16.68
N LYS A 66 11.94 -17.46 -17.19
CA LYS A 66 13.08 -18.00 -17.91
C LYS A 66 13.25 -17.19 -19.18
N THR A 67 14.09 -16.17 -19.10
CA THR A 67 14.63 -15.49 -20.27
C THR A 67 15.81 -16.34 -20.72
N TYR A 68 15.78 -16.78 -21.99
CA TYR A 68 16.89 -17.50 -22.61
C TYR A 68 18.18 -16.69 -22.61
#